data_AF-A0A4V6CYB1-F1
#
_entry.id   AF-A0A4V6CYB1-F1
#
_cell.length_a   1.000
_cell.length_b   1.000
_cell.length_c   1.000
_cell.angle_alpha   90.00
_cell.angle_beta   90.00
_cell.angle_gamma   90.00
#
_symmetry.space_group_name_H-M   'P 1'
#
loop_
_entity.id
_entity.type
_entity.pdbx_description
1 polymer ?
#
loop_
_entity_poly.entity_id
_entity_poly.type
_entity_poly.pdbx_seq_one_letter_code
_entity_poly.pdbx_strand_id
1 'polypeptide(L)'
;MNKNFDEIETLKPMNCGAITDPSLRMIYEAIRGALEADDEFEASGRDPKFRVRSTAEWKRHASDLEAEMLKRGLEFDVIDWTNGQSERRASR
;
A
#
# COMPACT_ATOMS: atom_id res chain seq x y z
N MET A 1 15.74 27.77 -19.27
CA MET A 1 15.64 26.33 -19.58
C MET A 1 15.09 25.69 -18.33
N ASN A 2 13.77 25.71 -18.19
CA ASN A 2 13.09 25.28 -16.97
C ASN A 2 12.43 23.97 -17.35
N LYS A 3 13.14 22.86 -17.14
CA LYS A 3 12.51 21.54 -17.26
C LYS A 3 11.54 21.46 -16.09
N ASN A 4 10.26 21.53 -16.45
CA ASN A 4 9.12 21.50 -15.54
C ASN A 4 9.27 20.34 -14.56
N PHE A 5 9.08 20.63 -13.28
CA PHE A 5 8.89 19.62 -12.24
C PHE A 5 7.58 18.82 -12.43
N ASP A 6 6.88 19.02 -13.55
CA ASP A 6 5.63 18.36 -13.94
C ASP A 6 5.82 17.06 -14.75
N GLU A 7 7.06 16.70 -15.12
CA GLU A 7 7.38 15.35 -15.60
C GLU A 7 7.71 14.42 -14.42
N ILE A 8 6.96 14.51 -13.33
CA ILE A 8 6.81 13.34 -12.45
C ILE A 8 6.12 12.34 -13.34
N GLU A 9 6.87 11.36 -13.84
CA GLU A 9 6.38 10.21 -14.58
C GLU A 9 5.11 9.73 -13.87
N THR A 10 3.95 10.15 -14.39
CA THR A 10 2.67 9.87 -13.75
C THR A 10 2.53 8.37 -13.85
N LEU A 11 2.91 7.68 -12.78
CA LEU A 11 2.81 6.24 -12.68
C LEU A 11 1.39 5.90 -13.13
N LYS A 12 1.23 4.92 -14.01
CA LYS A 12 -0.10 4.59 -14.55
C LYS A 12 -0.94 3.94 -13.44
N PRO A 13 -2.22 4.30 -13.26
CA PRO A 13 -3.06 3.62 -12.27
C PRO A 13 -3.20 2.15 -12.63
N MET A 14 -3.34 1.30 -11.61
CA MET A 14 -3.53 -0.13 -11.81
C MET A 14 -4.86 -0.39 -12.53
N ASN A 15 -4.85 -1.29 -13.51
CA ASN A 15 -6.08 -1.66 -14.23
C ASN A 15 -6.91 -2.68 -13.44
N CYS A 16 -7.48 -2.26 -12.31
CA CYS A 16 -8.26 -3.11 -11.42
C CYS A 16 -9.57 -3.60 -12.05
N GLY A 17 -10.13 -2.86 -13.03
CA GLY A 17 -11.39 -3.21 -13.70
C GLY A 17 -11.36 -4.55 -14.45
N ALA A 18 -10.19 -5.03 -14.86
CA ALA A 18 -10.03 -6.31 -15.54
C ALA A 18 -9.87 -7.51 -14.58
N ILE A 19 -9.72 -7.25 -13.28
CA ILE A 19 -9.46 -8.27 -12.25
C ILE A 19 -10.78 -8.73 -11.65
N THR A 20 -10.93 -10.03 -11.41
CA THR A 20 -12.12 -10.61 -10.77
C THR A 20 -12.18 -10.27 -9.27
N ASP A 21 -13.37 -10.29 -8.69
CA ASP A 21 -13.56 -9.97 -7.25
C ASP A 21 -12.69 -10.83 -6.31
N PRO A 22 -12.55 -12.16 -6.50
CA PRO A 22 -11.66 -12.96 -5.65
C PRO A 22 -10.20 -12.52 -5.78
N SER A 23 -9.74 -12.25 -7.00
CA SER A 23 -8.35 -11.85 -7.25
C SER A 23 -8.05 -10.44 -6.72
N LEU A 24 -9.01 -9.51 -6.75
CA LEU A 24 -8.87 -8.19 -6.12
C LEU A 24 -8.58 -8.33 -4.63
N ARG A 25 -9.39 -9.14 -3.92
CA ARG A 25 -9.17 -9.42 -2.50
C ARG A 25 -7.83 -10.09 -2.26
N MET A 26 -7.46 -11.10 -3.06
CA MET A 26 -6.17 -11.78 -2.90
C MET A 26 -4.97 -10.84 -3.04
N ILE A 27 -4.98 -9.94 -4.02
CA ILE A 27 -3.90 -8.98 -4.20
C ILE A 27 -3.87 -7.99 -3.03
N TYR A 28 -5.03 -7.51 -2.60
CA TYR A 28 -5.13 -6.59 -1.48
C TYR A 28 -4.64 -7.22 -0.16
N GLU A 29 -5.02 -8.48 0.12
CA GLU A 29 -4.50 -9.23 1.26
C GLU A 29 -2.99 -9.50 1.16
N ALA A 30 -2.45 -9.69 -0.04
CA ALA A 30 -1.00 -9.83 -0.20
C ALA A 30 -0.26 -8.53 0.16
N ILE A 31 -0.84 -7.36 -0.15
CA ILE A 31 -0.28 -6.06 0.29
C ILE A 31 -0.34 -5.94 1.81
N ARG A 32 -1.47 -6.32 2.42
CA ARG A 32 -1.63 -6.34 3.89
C ARG A 32 -0.60 -7.25 4.57
N GLY A 33 -0.43 -8.47 4.08
CA GLY A 33 0.55 -9.42 4.62
C GLY A 33 2.00 -8.95 4.45
N ALA A 34 2.32 -8.25 3.34
CA ALA A 34 3.63 -7.64 3.17
C ALA A 34 3.89 -6.51 4.19
N LEU A 35 2.86 -5.71 4.49
CA LEU A 35 2.93 -4.64 5.49
C LEU A 35 3.10 -5.21 6.90
N GLU A 36 2.32 -6.24 7.25
CA GLU A 36 2.42 -6.93 8.54
C GLU A 36 3.81 -7.55 8.73
N ALA A 37 4.35 -8.20 7.70
CA ALA A 37 5.70 -8.74 7.75
C ALA A 37 6.74 -7.64 7.99
N ASP A 38 6.65 -6.50 7.30
CA ASP A 38 7.53 -5.36 7.52
C ASP A 38 7.42 -4.81 8.95
N ASP A 39 6.20 -4.73 9.51
CA ASP A 39 5.97 -4.32 10.89
C ASP A 39 6.64 -5.27 11.90
N GLU A 40 6.62 -6.58 11.65
CA GLU A 40 7.32 -7.58 12.46
C GLU A 40 8.85 -7.44 12.35
N PHE A 41 9.39 -7.18 11.15
CA PHE A 41 10.81 -6.91 10.96
C PHE A 41 11.23 -5.68 11.77
N GLU A 42 10.51 -4.57 11.64
CA GLU A 42 10.79 -3.34 12.38
C GLU A 42 10.67 -3.53 13.90
N ALA A 43 9.64 -4.24 14.36
CA ALA A 43 9.47 -4.55 15.78
C ALA A 43 10.66 -5.32 16.35
N SER A 44 11.24 -6.21 15.55
CA SER A 44 12.46 -6.97 15.89
C SER A 44 13.78 -6.20 15.68
N GLY A 45 13.73 -4.93 15.29
CA GLY A 45 14.93 -4.10 15.03
C GLY A 45 15.66 -4.46 13.74
N ARG A 46 15.00 -5.15 12.81
CA ARG A 46 15.52 -5.50 11.49
C ARG A 46 14.92 -4.58 10.44
N ASP A 47 15.62 -4.44 9.31
CA ASP A 47 15.09 -3.68 8.19
C ASP A 47 13.87 -4.37 7.57
N PRO A 48 12.83 -3.61 7.17
CA PRO A 48 11.67 -4.15 6.47
C PRO A 48 12.09 -4.76 5.13
N LYS A 49 11.52 -5.94 4.84
CA LYS A 49 11.85 -6.75 3.65
C LYS A 49 11.23 -6.18 2.38
N PHE A 50 9.98 -5.76 2.46
CA PHE A 50 9.19 -5.30 1.31
C PHE A 50 9.20 -3.78 1.18
N ARG A 51 9.47 -3.08 2.29
CA ARG A 51 9.51 -1.61 2.41
C ARG A 51 8.20 -0.97 1.96
N VAL A 52 7.07 -1.56 2.38
CA VAL A 52 5.72 -1.20 1.93
C VAL A 52 5.40 0.28 2.21
N ARG A 53 5.82 0.82 3.37
CA ARG A 53 5.60 2.24 3.71
C ARG A 53 6.54 3.20 2.98
N SER A 54 7.74 2.75 2.62
CA SER A 54 8.78 3.61 2.01
C SER A 54 8.72 3.64 0.48
N THR A 55 7.97 2.73 -0.13
CA THR A 55 7.83 2.61 -1.59
C THR A 55 6.43 3.05 -2.00
N ALA A 56 6.32 4.21 -2.64
CA ALA A 56 5.05 4.92 -2.87
C ALA A 56 4.04 4.11 -3.70
N GLU A 57 4.51 3.24 -4.59
CA GLU A 57 3.71 2.38 -5.45
C GLU A 57 2.79 1.46 -4.66
N TRP A 58 3.21 0.96 -3.49
CA TRP A 58 2.36 0.09 -2.65
C TRP A 58 1.09 0.80 -2.20
N LYS A 59 1.24 1.99 -1.61
CA LYS A 59 0.10 2.79 -1.14
C LYS A 59 -0.85 3.12 -2.28
N ARG A 60 -0.29 3.41 -3.45
CA ARG A 60 -1.06 3.71 -4.64
C ARG A 60 -1.83 2.50 -5.16
N HIS A 61 -1.18 1.34 -5.28
CA HIS A 61 -1.84 0.12 -5.72
C HIS A 61 -2.91 -0.34 -4.73
N ALA A 62 -2.67 -0.22 -3.42
CA ALA A 62 -3.70 -0.43 -2.42
C ALA A 62 -4.89 0.52 -2.63
N SER A 63 -4.64 1.82 -2.84
CA SER A 63 -5.72 2.80 -3.09
C SER A 63 -6.52 2.47 -4.36
N ASP A 64 -5.85 2.06 -5.45
CA ASP A 64 -6.51 1.65 -6.70
C ASP A 64 -7.38 0.38 -6.50
N LEU A 65 -6.93 -0.57 -5.67
CA LEU A 65 -7.68 -1.77 -5.31
C LEU A 65 -8.89 -1.45 -4.42
N GLU A 66 -8.69 -0.64 -3.38
CA GLU A 66 -9.75 -0.17 -2.47
C GLU A 66 -10.85 0.55 -3.24
N ALA A 67 -10.49 1.46 -4.15
CA ALA A 67 -11.45 2.19 -4.99
C ALA A 67 -12.30 1.25 -5.86
N GLU A 68 -11.70 0.23 -6.48
CA GLU A 68 -12.43 -0.73 -7.29
C GLU A 68 -13.29 -1.68 -6.43
N MET A 69 -12.81 -2.11 -5.27
CA MET A 69 -13.58 -2.91 -4.32
C MET A 69 -14.80 -2.13 -3.79
N LEU A 70 -14.64 -0.86 -3.44
CA LEU A 70 -15.75 0.03 -3.05
C LEU A 70 -16.77 0.18 -4.18
N LYS A 71 -16.31 0.43 -5.41
CA LYS A 71 -17.17 0.56 -6.60
C LYS A 71 -18.03 -0.68 -6.84
N ARG A 72 -17.51 -1.87 -6.51
CA ARG A 72 -18.21 -3.15 -6.65
C ARG A 72 -19.03 -3.56 -5.43
N GLY A 73 -18.97 -2.79 -4.33
CA GLY A 73 -19.65 -3.12 -3.07
C GLY A 73 -19.03 -4.31 -2.35
N LEU A 74 -17.72 -4.53 -2.49
CA LEU A 74 -17.00 -5.57 -1.76
C LEU A 74 -16.56 -5.04 -0.41
N GLU A 75 -16.76 -5.83 0.64
CA GLU A 75 -16.23 -5.55 1.97
C GLU A 75 -14.73 -5.89 2.04
N PHE A 76 -13.95 -5.02 2.70
CA PHE A 76 -12.52 -5.18 2.98
C PHE A 76 -12.11 -4.31 4.18
N ASP A 77 -11.01 -4.68 4.83
CA ASP A 77 -10.41 -3.88 5.90
C ASP A 77 -9.41 -2.87 5.33
N VAL A 78 -9.67 -1.57 5.52
CA VAL A 78 -8.78 -0.48 5.07
C VAL A 78 -7.41 -0.61 5.74
N ILE A 79 -6.33 -0.41 4.98
CA ILE A 79 -4.97 -0.37 5.54
C ILE A 79 -4.77 0.94 6.31
N ASP A 80 -4.36 0.85 7.58
CA ASP A 80 -3.89 2.00 8.35
C ASP A 80 -2.45 2.35 7.95
N TRP A 81 -2.33 3.38 7.10
CA TRP A 81 -1.05 3.88 6.62
C TRP A 81 -0.30 4.77 7.64
N THR A 82 -0.95 5.21 8.72
CA THR A 82 -0.38 6.19 9.65
C THR A 82 0.45 5.52 10.74
N ASN A 83 0.09 4.32 11.16
CA ASN A 83 0.63 3.70 12.35
C ASN A 83 1.84 2.81 12.02
N GLY A 84 2.99 3.42 11.71
CA GLY A 84 4.28 2.72 11.71
C GLY A 84 4.80 2.50 13.13
N GLN A 85 5.50 1.39 13.41
CA GLN A 85 6.09 1.13 14.74
C GLN A 85 7.09 2.23 15.18
N SER A 86 7.64 3.00 14.23
CA SER A 86 8.48 4.17 14.53
C SER A 86 7.76 5.23 15.37
N GLU A 87 6.45 5.45 15.17
CA GLU A 87 5.67 6.41 15.97
C GLU A 87 5.33 5.87 17.37
N ARG A 88 5.18 4.54 17.51
CA ARG A 88 4.92 3.90 18.83
C ARG A 88 6.11 3.97 19.78
N ARG A 89 7.34 4.15 19.26
CA ARG A 89 8.55 4.35 20.06
C ARG A 89 8.79 5.81 20.49
N ALA A 90 8.15 6.79 19.85
CA ALA A 90 8.28 8.21 20.21
C ALA A 90 7.41 8.63 21.41
N SER A 91 6.57 7.73 21.94
CA SER A 91 5.69 7.97 23.10
C SER A 91 6.12 7.22 24.38
N ARG A 92 7.41 6.88 24.55
CA ARG A 92 7.94 6.30 25.80
C ARG A 92 9.12 7.09 26.34
#